data_AF-A0A6N2VRJ7-F1
#
_entry.id   AF-A0A6N2VRJ7-F1
#
_cell.length_a   1.000
_cell.length_b   1.000
_cell.length_c   1.000
_cell.angle_alpha   90.00
_cell.angle_beta   90.00
_cell.angle_gamma   90.00
#
_symmetry.space_group_name_H-M   'P 1'
#
loop_
_entity.id
_entity.type
_entity.pdbx_description
1 polymer ?
#
loop_
_entity_poly.entity_id
_entity_poly.type
_entity_poly.pdbx_seq_one_letter_code
_entity_poly.pdbx_strand_id
1 'polypeptide(L)'
;MAHTRKKVFDGLYAQLEETDGHVVLFSAKGEPSIIFEMTNPVQQLCTDAEQYIRFQEVLGGVLQTLGEGYALQKQDILCKQSYHHEVPEDAEFLTRSYFNYFEGREFTEIRTYLIVTQEAQRSQFVQYDPKKWLDFHAKVAKVDDMLTEKHIRHRLLTKEEVNEYCHRFMAFQFRHGSFSMTNFKASDEYLKIGNRVIRSYPLVDIDEINLPSMVKPYTQMSVNGYAIATDLFSFLTQVPFSDCVVFNQVVQIPEQRKLLRKLQGKAKRHGSMPDPSNKIAKADIEEVLDRLAVDSTLLVYSNFNMLVSCPVDKVTPVTSYLETKLYECGIMPSKSAYNQLELFTDSFPGNAYAFNPDYDLFLTLSDAALCFFFKEHLKGSEETPLTTYYTDRQGLPVCIDITGKEGKVKMTDNANFFCIGPSGSGKSFQ
;
A
#
# COMPACT_ATOMS: atom_id res chain seq x y z
N MET A 1 23.94 2.83 28.30
CA MET A 1 22.91 3.82 28.71
C MET A 1 22.27 4.35 27.45
N ALA A 2 21.01 4.02 27.18
CA ALA A 2 20.30 4.51 25.99
C ALA A 2 20.11 6.02 26.09
N HIS A 3 20.74 6.78 25.20
CA HIS A 3 20.47 8.22 25.09
C HIS A 3 19.03 8.41 24.65
N THR A 4 18.18 8.90 25.55
CA THR A 4 16.81 9.30 25.24
C THR A 4 16.88 10.52 24.32
N ARG A 5 16.74 10.32 23.01
CA ARG A 5 16.60 11.41 22.04
C ARG A 5 15.28 12.12 22.31
N LYS A 6 15.32 13.29 22.92
CA LYS A 6 14.11 14.06 23.31
C LYS A 6 13.34 14.68 22.13
N LYS A 7 13.82 14.50 20.88
CA LYS A 7 13.34 15.18 19.66
C LYS A 7 13.50 14.30 18.40
N VAL A 8 13.06 13.04 18.44
CA VAL A 8 13.26 12.09 17.31
C VAL A 8 12.49 12.52 16.05
N PHE A 9 11.32 13.12 16.23
CA PHE A 9 10.47 13.57 15.12
C PHE A 9 10.74 15.01 14.68
N ASP A 10 11.56 15.78 15.41
CA ASP A 10 11.97 17.11 14.96
C ASP A 10 12.94 16.94 13.78
N GLY A 11 12.53 17.40 12.59
CA GLY A 11 13.36 17.32 11.39
C GLY A 11 13.20 16.03 10.59
N LEU A 12 12.08 15.32 10.74
CA LEU A 12 11.66 14.23 9.82
C LEU A 12 11.67 14.69 8.35
N TYR A 13 11.20 15.91 8.12
CA TYR A 13 11.19 16.58 6.82
C TYR A 13 11.96 17.87 6.89
N ALA A 14 12.69 18.18 5.82
CA ALA A 14 13.38 19.45 5.69
C ALA A 14 12.42 20.56 5.25
N GLN A 15 11.54 20.27 4.28
CA GLN A 15 10.66 21.26 3.66
C GLN A 15 9.48 20.61 2.92
N LEU A 16 8.38 21.37 2.79
CA LEU A 16 7.27 21.08 1.88
C LEU A 16 7.08 22.30 0.96
N GLU A 17 7.37 22.14 -0.32
CA GLU A 17 7.35 23.21 -1.31
C GLU A 17 6.33 22.93 -2.41
N GLU A 18 5.84 24.00 -3.05
CA GLU A 18 5.01 23.91 -4.25
C GLU A 18 5.80 24.56 -5.39
N THR A 19 6.20 23.73 -6.35
CA THR A 19 7.15 24.12 -7.41
C THR A 19 6.76 23.40 -8.69
N ASP A 20 6.79 24.12 -9.82
CA ASP A 20 6.49 23.56 -11.16
C ASP A 20 5.14 22.81 -11.24
N GLY A 21 4.13 23.28 -10.49
CA GLY A 21 2.79 22.69 -10.45
C GLY A 21 2.67 21.41 -9.60
N HIS A 22 3.75 20.98 -8.95
CA HIS A 22 3.75 19.84 -8.04
C HIS A 22 4.04 20.26 -6.60
N VAL A 23 3.51 19.50 -5.65
CA VAL A 23 3.84 19.62 -4.23
C VAL A 23 4.94 18.63 -3.92
N VAL A 24 6.13 19.13 -3.56
CA VAL A 24 7.33 18.33 -3.31
C VAL A 24 7.64 18.31 -1.81
N LEU A 25 7.66 17.11 -1.25
CA LEU A 25 8.05 16.85 0.13
C LEU A 25 9.53 16.46 0.17
N PHE A 26 10.33 17.19 0.94
CA PHE A 26 11.74 16.90 1.13
C PHE A 26 11.97 16.18 2.45
N SER A 27 12.58 15.00 2.39
CA SER A 27 13.05 14.28 3.57
C SER A 27 14.09 15.10 4.36
N ALA A 28 14.42 14.65 5.57
CA ALA A 28 15.51 15.21 6.38
C ALA A 28 16.86 15.30 5.63
N LYS A 29 17.11 14.39 4.68
CA LYS A 29 18.36 14.32 3.91
C LYS A 29 18.25 15.02 2.54
N GLY A 30 17.08 15.60 2.23
CA GLY A 30 16.85 16.33 1.00
C GLY A 30 16.45 15.46 -0.19
N GLU A 31 16.00 14.23 0.02
CA GLU A 31 15.35 13.44 -1.02
C GLU A 31 13.99 14.08 -1.37
N PRO A 32 13.72 14.47 -2.63
CA PRO A 32 12.43 14.98 -3.04
C PRO A 32 11.44 13.83 -3.30
N SER A 33 10.21 14.02 -2.84
CA SER A 33 9.11 13.08 -3.02
C SER A 33 7.85 13.78 -3.50
N ILE A 34 7.12 13.11 -4.41
CA ILE A 34 5.77 13.51 -4.82
C ILE A 34 4.79 12.39 -4.47
N ILE A 35 3.61 12.77 -3.98
CA ILE A 35 2.59 11.86 -3.44
C ILE A 35 1.33 11.91 -4.31
N PHE A 36 0.94 10.76 -4.82
CA PHE A 36 -0.35 10.52 -5.45
C PHE A 36 -1.29 9.84 -4.45
N GLU A 37 -2.52 10.29 -4.35
CA GLU A 37 -3.61 9.44 -3.86
C GLU A 37 -4.15 8.64 -5.05
N MET A 38 -4.40 7.35 -4.84
CA MET A 38 -4.94 6.48 -5.88
C MET A 38 -5.98 5.51 -5.33
N THR A 39 -6.79 4.96 -6.23
CA THR A 39 -7.62 3.79 -5.93
C THR A 39 -6.96 2.56 -6.54
N ASN A 40 -6.67 1.57 -5.70
CA ASN A 40 -6.24 0.26 -6.18
C ASN A 40 -7.23 -0.28 -7.24
N PRO A 41 -6.77 -0.87 -8.35
CA PRO A 41 -7.65 -1.18 -9.47
C PRO A 41 -8.55 -2.40 -9.25
N VAL A 42 -8.16 -3.33 -8.38
CA VAL A 42 -8.90 -4.59 -8.22
C VAL A 42 -9.97 -4.42 -7.15
N GLN A 43 -11.23 -4.67 -7.48
CA GLN A 43 -12.28 -4.67 -6.46
C GLN A 43 -12.19 -5.96 -5.64
N GLN A 44 -12.35 -5.90 -4.32
CA GLN A 44 -12.41 -7.09 -3.49
C GLN A 44 -13.47 -8.08 -3.97
N LEU A 45 -13.12 -9.37 -3.93
CA LEU A 45 -13.97 -10.48 -4.39
C LEU A 45 -14.34 -10.37 -5.88
N CYS A 46 -13.57 -9.62 -6.67
CA CYS A 46 -13.64 -9.69 -8.11
C CYS A 46 -13.24 -11.10 -8.57
N THR A 47 -14.03 -11.69 -9.46
CA THR A 47 -13.74 -13.01 -10.04
C THR A 47 -12.71 -12.94 -11.18
N ASP A 48 -12.31 -11.74 -11.60
CA ASP A 48 -11.37 -11.50 -12.67
C ASP A 48 -9.93 -11.42 -12.15
N ALA A 49 -9.21 -12.52 -12.31
CA ALA A 49 -7.81 -12.64 -11.90
C ALA A 49 -6.86 -11.76 -12.74
N GLU A 50 -7.24 -11.40 -13.97
CA GLU A 50 -6.39 -10.63 -14.88
C GLU A 50 -6.12 -9.21 -14.36
N GLN A 51 -7.02 -8.66 -13.53
CA GLN A 51 -6.84 -7.33 -12.95
C GLN A 51 -5.63 -7.25 -12.02
N TYR A 52 -5.34 -8.33 -11.26
CA TYR A 52 -4.15 -8.39 -10.41
C TYR A 52 -2.86 -8.40 -11.23
N ILE A 53 -2.85 -9.15 -12.34
CA ILE A 53 -1.72 -9.24 -13.27
C ILE A 53 -1.52 -7.89 -13.96
N ARG A 54 -2.60 -7.30 -14.50
CA ARG A 54 -2.56 -5.97 -15.13
C ARG A 54 -1.99 -4.93 -14.20
N PHE A 55 -2.39 -4.89 -12.92
CA PHE A 55 -1.84 -3.90 -12.00
C PHE A 55 -0.35 -4.12 -11.72
N GLN A 56 0.09 -5.37 -11.62
CA GLN A 56 1.51 -5.70 -11.51
C GLN A 56 2.30 -5.23 -12.74
N GLU A 57 1.76 -5.37 -13.95
CA GLU A 57 2.38 -4.85 -15.19
C GLU A 57 2.49 -3.32 -15.18
N VAL A 58 1.43 -2.62 -14.72
CA VAL A 58 1.46 -1.15 -14.58
C VAL A 58 2.60 -0.73 -13.64
N LEU A 59 2.67 -1.33 -12.45
CA LEU A 59 3.72 -1.02 -11.49
C LEU A 59 5.11 -1.42 -12.00
N GLY A 60 5.22 -2.51 -12.76
CA GLY A 60 6.45 -2.93 -13.42
C GLY A 60 6.95 -1.88 -14.42
N GLY A 61 6.05 -1.34 -15.24
CA GLY A 61 6.35 -0.23 -16.14
C GLY A 61 6.73 1.06 -15.41
N VAL A 62 6.10 1.35 -14.27
CA VAL A 62 6.47 2.48 -13.41
C VAL A 62 7.91 2.30 -12.90
N LEU A 63 8.27 1.12 -12.36
CA LEU A 63 9.64 0.87 -11.90
C LEU A 63 10.67 1.00 -13.04
N GLN A 64 10.37 0.50 -14.24
CA GLN A 64 11.26 0.65 -15.40
C GLN A 64 11.43 2.12 -15.82
N THR A 65 10.35 2.90 -15.78
CA THR A 65 10.36 4.33 -16.14
C THR A 65 11.14 5.15 -15.11
N LEU A 66 10.96 4.82 -13.82
CA LEU A 66 11.71 5.44 -12.73
C LEU A 66 13.19 5.09 -12.80
N GLY A 67 13.56 3.83 -13.00
CA GLY A 67 14.95 3.41 -13.15
C GLY A 67 15.85 3.71 -11.93
N GLU A 68 17.17 3.59 -12.12
CA GLU A 68 18.15 3.71 -11.03
C GLU A 68 18.08 5.07 -10.30
N GLY A 69 18.28 5.06 -8.98
CA GLY A 69 18.29 6.25 -8.13
C GLY A 69 16.89 6.77 -7.77
N TYR A 70 15.86 5.93 -7.92
CA TYR A 70 14.49 6.22 -7.52
C TYR A 70 13.93 5.12 -6.63
N ALA A 71 12.99 5.49 -5.77
CA ALA A 71 12.22 4.58 -4.95
C ALA A 71 10.73 4.78 -5.19
N LEU A 72 10.02 3.67 -5.24
CA LEU A 72 8.56 3.62 -5.24
C LEU A 72 8.10 3.14 -3.86
N GLN A 73 7.33 3.98 -3.18
CA GLN A 73 6.69 3.63 -1.91
C GLN A 73 5.19 3.63 -2.11
N LYS A 74 4.51 2.56 -1.72
CA LYS A 74 3.06 2.43 -1.73
C LYS A 74 2.57 2.23 -0.31
N GLN A 75 1.55 2.98 0.09
CA GLN A 75 0.98 2.93 1.42
C GLN A 75 -0.52 2.70 1.32
N ASP A 76 -0.97 1.54 1.80
CA ASP A 76 -2.40 1.23 1.90
C ASP A 76 -2.81 1.38 3.36
N ILE A 77 -3.70 2.33 3.61
CA ILE A 77 -4.21 2.69 4.93
C ILE A 77 -5.60 2.12 5.08
N LEU A 78 -5.71 1.08 5.90
CA LEU A 78 -6.95 0.42 6.25
C LEU A 78 -7.38 0.91 7.62
N CYS A 79 -8.28 1.90 7.66
CA CYS A 79 -8.68 2.56 8.90
C CYS A 79 -10.15 2.32 9.21
N LYS A 80 -10.47 2.04 10.47
CA LYS A 80 -11.85 1.97 10.94
C LYS A 80 -12.47 3.35 10.97
N GLN A 81 -13.49 3.59 10.16
CA GLN A 81 -14.28 4.81 10.11
C GLN A 81 -15.67 4.58 10.71
N SER A 82 -16.39 5.66 10.96
CA SER A 82 -17.79 5.64 11.37
C SER A 82 -18.65 6.17 10.22
N TYR A 83 -19.65 5.39 9.82
CA TYR A 83 -20.51 5.71 8.68
C TYR A 83 -21.34 6.96 8.96
N HIS A 84 -21.32 7.88 8.00
CA HIS A 84 -22.17 9.05 7.94
C HIS A 84 -22.66 9.21 6.50
N HIS A 85 -23.93 9.61 6.34
CA HIS A 85 -24.49 9.97 5.04
C HIS A 85 -25.12 11.35 5.12
N GLU A 86 -24.69 12.26 4.23
CA GLU A 86 -25.35 13.54 4.10
C GLU A 86 -26.72 13.33 3.45
N VAL A 87 -27.78 13.56 4.23
CA VAL A 87 -29.16 13.47 3.75
C VAL A 87 -29.69 14.90 3.53
N PRO A 88 -30.22 15.22 2.32
CA PRO A 88 -30.82 16.53 2.06
C PRO A 88 -31.93 16.88 3.07
N GLU A 89 -32.06 18.16 3.43
CA GLU A 89 -33.05 18.61 4.42
C GLU A 89 -34.50 18.35 3.98
N ASP A 90 -34.75 18.37 2.67
CA ASP A 90 -36.03 18.11 2.02
C ASP A 90 -36.30 16.62 1.74
N ALA A 91 -35.37 15.72 2.12
CA ALA A 91 -35.55 14.30 1.94
C ALA A 91 -36.74 13.74 2.73
N GLU A 92 -37.46 12.81 2.11
CA GLU A 92 -38.61 12.14 2.72
C GLU A 92 -38.24 11.39 4.02
N PHE A 93 -39.22 11.23 4.91
CA PHE A 93 -39.04 10.56 6.20
C PHE A 93 -38.43 9.16 6.08
N LEU A 94 -38.82 8.37 5.07
CA LEU A 94 -38.30 7.02 4.88
C LEU A 94 -36.82 7.01 4.48
N THR A 95 -36.41 7.91 3.58
CA THR A 95 -35.01 8.08 3.19
C THR A 95 -34.15 8.49 4.38
N ARG A 96 -34.62 9.47 5.16
CA ARG A 96 -33.94 9.91 6.39
C ARG A 96 -33.81 8.78 7.41
N SER A 97 -34.90 8.04 7.65
CA SER A 97 -34.93 6.91 8.57
C SER A 97 -34.01 5.77 8.11
N TYR A 98 -33.95 5.52 6.80
CA TYR A 98 -33.09 4.50 6.20
C TYR A 98 -31.61 4.80 6.46
N PHE A 99 -31.11 5.99 6.14
CA PHE A 99 -29.70 6.30 6.38
C PHE A 99 -29.36 6.42 7.87
N ASN A 100 -30.28 6.96 8.67
CA ASN A 100 -30.12 7.03 10.12
C ASN A 100 -29.98 5.63 10.78
N TYR A 101 -30.50 4.56 10.17
CA TYR A 101 -30.30 3.19 10.65
C TYR A 101 -28.84 2.69 10.49
N PHE A 102 -28.08 3.29 9.57
CA PHE A 102 -26.67 2.96 9.32
C PHE A 102 -25.70 3.94 10.00
N GLU A 103 -26.20 5.07 10.48
CA GLU A 103 -25.41 6.10 11.13
C GLU A 103 -24.54 5.54 12.26
N GLY A 104 -23.28 5.93 12.29
CA GLY A 104 -22.32 5.52 13.32
C GLY A 104 -21.72 4.12 13.14
N ARG A 105 -22.20 3.30 12.20
CA ARG A 105 -21.67 1.94 11.98
C ARG A 105 -20.20 1.97 11.62
N GLU A 106 -19.45 1.09 12.26
CA GLU A 106 -18.01 0.99 12.00
C GLU A 106 -17.74 0.18 10.72
N PHE A 107 -16.89 0.71 9.86
CA PHE A 107 -16.43 0.03 8.65
C PHE A 107 -14.93 0.28 8.43
N THR A 108 -14.27 -0.55 7.64
CA THR A 108 -12.89 -0.32 7.21
C THR A 108 -12.92 0.46 5.89
N GLU A 109 -12.31 1.64 5.87
CA GLU A 109 -11.98 2.38 4.65
C GLU A 109 -10.56 2.02 4.21
N ILE A 110 -10.31 1.98 2.89
CA ILE A 110 -8.97 1.82 2.32
C ILE A 110 -8.61 3.10 1.55
N ARG A 111 -7.55 3.78 1.97
CA ARG A 111 -6.93 4.88 1.21
C ARG A 111 -5.53 4.48 0.78
N THR A 112 -5.21 4.66 -0.49
CA THR A 112 -3.93 4.24 -1.05
C THR A 112 -3.15 5.43 -1.55
N TYR A 113 -1.87 5.47 -1.20
CA TYR A 113 -0.93 6.48 -1.68
C TYR A 113 0.22 5.82 -2.44
N LEU A 114 0.62 6.44 -3.55
CA LEU A 114 1.80 6.08 -4.31
C LEU A 114 2.78 7.25 -4.25
N ILE A 115 4.02 6.98 -3.85
CA ILE A 115 5.01 7.99 -3.54
C ILE A 115 6.26 7.70 -4.37
N VAL A 116 6.64 8.66 -5.18
CA VAL A 116 7.87 8.60 -5.99
C VAL A 116 8.92 9.46 -5.31
N THR A 117 10.06 8.86 -4.97
CA THR A 117 11.17 9.56 -4.30
C THR A 117 12.45 9.42 -5.11
N GLN A 118 13.17 10.51 -5.33
CA GLN A 118 14.50 10.47 -5.95
C GLN A 118 15.58 10.38 -4.87
N GLU A 119 16.58 9.52 -5.06
CA GLU A 119 17.71 9.40 -4.15
C GLU A 119 18.54 10.69 -4.12
N ALA A 120 18.83 11.19 -2.92
CA ALA A 120 19.75 12.30 -2.74
C ALA A 120 21.19 11.82 -2.89
N GLN A 121 22.04 12.60 -3.56
CA GLN A 121 23.45 12.27 -3.62
C GLN A 121 24.12 12.49 -2.26
N ARG A 122 24.69 11.41 -1.73
CA ARG A 122 25.48 11.40 -0.49
C ARG A 122 26.86 12.00 -0.74
N SER A 123 26.93 13.31 -1.02
CA SER A 123 28.15 14.10 -0.89
C SER A 123 28.07 14.99 0.34
N GLN A 124 29.23 15.44 0.85
CA GLN A 124 29.35 16.27 2.05
C GLN A 124 28.57 17.60 1.96
N PHE A 125 28.17 17.99 0.74
CA PHE A 125 27.24 19.07 0.43
C PHE A 125 26.15 18.54 -0.52
N VAL A 126 24.88 18.77 -0.21
CA VAL A 126 23.78 18.57 -1.16
C VAL A 126 23.85 19.73 -2.16
N GLN A 127 24.36 19.47 -3.36
CA GLN A 127 24.42 20.47 -4.41
C GLN A 127 23.17 20.36 -5.27
N TYR A 128 22.42 21.46 -5.39
CA TYR A 128 21.30 21.55 -6.31
C TYR A 128 21.78 21.31 -7.75
N ASP A 129 21.16 20.35 -8.43
CA ASP A 129 21.40 20.02 -9.82
C ASP A 129 20.12 20.28 -10.63
N PRO A 130 20.06 21.39 -11.40
CA PRO A 130 18.88 21.74 -12.20
C PRO A 130 18.45 20.63 -13.17
N LYS A 131 19.40 19.83 -13.68
CA LYS A 131 19.08 18.76 -14.62
C LYS A 131 18.37 17.60 -13.92
N LYS A 132 18.80 17.24 -12.71
CA LYS A 132 18.14 16.21 -11.91
C LYS A 132 16.76 16.64 -11.43
N TRP A 133 16.62 17.92 -11.11
CA TRP A 133 15.32 18.50 -10.78
C TRP A 133 14.34 18.36 -11.96
N LEU A 134 14.76 18.76 -13.17
CA LEU A 134 13.95 18.59 -14.37
C LEU A 134 13.67 17.11 -14.69
N ASP A 135 14.66 16.23 -14.52
CA ASP A 135 14.48 14.78 -14.69
C ASP A 135 13.45 14.21 -13.70
N PHE A 136 13.50 14.64 -12.43
CA PHE A 136 12.53 14.22 -11.41
C PHE A 136 11.10 14.55 -11.82
N HIS A 137 10.83 15.82 -12.15
CA HIS A 137 9.50 16.23 -12.62
C HIS A 137 9.08 15.51 -13.91
N ALA A 138 10.01 15.32 -14.86
CA ALA A 138 9.73 14.60 -16.10
C ALA A 138 9.38 13.12 -15.85
N LYS A 139 10.03 12.45 -14.89
CA LYS A 139 9.69 11.07 -14.53
C LYS A 139 8.36 10.98 -13.81
N VAL A 140 8.08 11.91 -12.90
CA VAL A 140 6.79 11.96 -12.19
C VAL A 140 5.64 12.20 -13.18
N ALA A 141 5.80 13.11 -14.14
CA ALA A 141 4.81 13.33 -15.20
C ALA A 141 4.57 12.06 -16.04
N LYS A 142 5.63 11.32 -16.39
CA LYS A 142 5.49 10.03 -17.08
C LYS A 142 4.73 9.00 -16.24
N VAL A 143 4.94 8.96 -14.93
CA VAL A 143 4.20 8.06 -14.04
C VAL A 143 2.71 8.42 -14.04
N ASP A 144 2.38 9.72 -13.95
CA ASP A 144 1.00 10.23 -14.05
C ASP A 144 0.34 9.84 -15.39
N ASP A 145 1.04 10.05 -16.51
CA ASP A 145 0.59 9.65 -17.85
C ASP A 145 0.32 8.14 -17.93
N MET A 146 1.22 7.31 -17.39
CA MET A 146 1.09 5.85 -17.39
C MET A 146 -0.11 5.38 -16.57
N LEU A 147 -0.33 5.95 -15.38
CA LEU A 147 -1.49 5.64 -14.56
C LEU A 147 -2.79 6.06 -15.28
N THR A 148 -2.78 7.21 -15.95
CA THR A 148 -3.90 7.73 -16.74
C THR A 148 -4.23 6.82 -17.92
N GLU A 149 -3.24 6.46 -18.73
CA GLU A 149 -3.40 5.59 -19.90
C GLU A 149 -3.95 4.21 -19.51
N LYS A 150 -3.55 3.70 -18.34
CA LYS A 150 -4.01 2.42 -17.82
C LYS A 150 -5.30 2.52 -17.00
N HIS A 151 -5.95 3.68 -16.99
CA HIS A 151 -7.22 3.96 -16.31
C HIS A 151 -7.19 3.67 -14.80
N ILE A 152 -6.03 3.88 -14.17
CA ILE A 152 -5.90 3.84 -12.72
C ILE A 152 -6.40 5.18 -12.19
N ARG A 153 -7.37 5.18 -11.26
CA ARG A 153 -7.84 6.42 -10.64
C ARG A 153 -6.76 6.95 -9.70
N HIS A 154 -6.24 8.14 -9.98
CA HIS A 154 -5.20 8.78 -9.18
C HIS A 154 -5.31 10.31 -9.28
N ARG A 155 -4.66 10.99 -8.34
CA ARG A 155 -4.47 12.44 -8.34
C ARG A 155 -3.25 12.81 -7.50
N LEU A 156 -2.60 13.91 -7.84
CA LEU A 156 -1.57 14.52 -6.99
C LEU A 156 -2.22 15.15 -5.76
N LEU A 157 -1.56 15.02 -4.61
CA LEU A 157 -1.99 15.70 -3.39
C LEU A 157 -1.61 17.18 -3.42
N THR A 158 -2.51 18.01 -2.90
CA THR A 158 -2.25 19.42 -2.63
C THR A 158 -1.36 19.59 -1.40
N LYS A 159 -0.82 20.81 -1.20
CA LYS A 159 0.07 21.10 -0.07
C LYS A 159 -0.60 20.87 1.28
N GLU A 160 -1.88 21.23 1.40
CA GLU A 160 -2.67 21.02 2.60
C GLU A 160 -2.87 19.53 2.88
N GLU A 161 -3.15 18.74 1.83
CA GLU A 161 -3.35 17.30 1.96
C GLU A 161 -2.05 16.55 2.28
N VAL A 162 -0.91 16.92 1.69
CA VAL A 162 0.40 16.34 2.07
C VAL A 162 0.70 16.66 3.52
N ASN A 163 0.49 17.92 3.94
CA ASN A 163 0.71 18.34 5.31
C ASN A 163 -0.18 17.57 6.29
N GLU A 164 -1.49 17.48 6.03
CA GLU A 164 -2.43 16.69 6.82
C GLU A 164 -2.02 15.22 6.86
N TYR A 165 -1.63 14.64 5.71
CA TYR A 165 -1.22 13.26 5.62
C TYR A 165 -0.01 12.94 6.52
N CYS A 166 1.04 13.76 6.45
CA CYS A 166 2.23 13.63 7.31
C CYS A 166 1.86 13.74 8.80
N HIS A 167 0.99 14.68 9.18
CA HIS A 167 0.59 14.88 10.58
C HIS A 167 -0.32 13.74 11.08
N ARG A 168 -1.21 13.21 10.23
CA ARG A 168 -2.03 12.03 10.53
C ARG A 168 -1.18 10.77 10.68
N PHE A 169 -0.16 10.61 9.83
CA PHE A 169 0.81 9.53 9.96
C PHE A 169 1.59 9.65 11.28
N MET A 170 2.05 10.86 11.62
CA MET A 170 2.72 11.14 12.90
C MET A 170 1.82 10.90 14.11
N ALA A 171 0.52 11.19 14.04
CA ALA A 171 -0.41 10.87 15.11
C ALA A 171 -0.91 9.40 15.06
N PHE A 172 -0.64 8.70 13.95
CA PHE A 172 -1.26 7.45 13.52
C PHE A 172 -2.79 7.47 13.66
N GLN A 173 -3.41 8.56 13.20
CA GLN A 173 -4.86 8.80 13.25
C GLN A 173 -5.39 9.19 11.87
N PHE A 174 -5.91 8.19 11.16
CA PHE A 174 -6.47 8.35 9.81
C PHE A 174 -7.99 8.43 9.77
N ARG A 175 -8.66 8.40 10.94
CA ARG A 175 -10.10 8.66 11.04
C ARG A 175 -10.45 10.05 10.53
N HIS A 176 -11.59 10.18 9.84
CA HIS A 176 -12.07 11.50 9.42
C HIS A 176 -12.30 12.43 10.61
N GLY A 177 -12.18 13.74 10.36
CA GLY A 177 -12.34 14.78 11.36
C GLY A 177 -11.05 15.14 12.11
N SER A 178 -11.21 15.84 13.23
CA SER A 178 -10.10 16.35 14.02
C SER A 178 -9.32 15.23 14.71
N PHE A 179 -7.99 15.37 14.76
CA PHE A 179 -7.11 14.48 15.51
C PHE A 179 -6.23 15.29 16.46
N SER A 180 -5.67 14.62 17.46
CA SER A 180 -4.74 15.23 18.42
C SER A 180 -3.46 14.42 18.48
N MET A 181 -2.31 15.10 18.53
CA MET A 181 -1.03 14.45 18.76
C MET A 181 -0.87 14.05 20.22
N THR A 182 -0.27 12.89 20.46
CA THR A 182 0.06 12.39 21.80
C THR A 182 1.50 11.92 21.79
N ASN A 183 2.18 12.05 22.94
CA ASN A 183 3.57 11.62 23.06
C ASN A 183 3.72 10.10 22.88
N PHE A 184 4.87 9.72 22.31
CA PHE A 184 5.26 8.34 22.12
C PHE A 184 6.09 7.84 23.30
N LYS A 185 5.85 6.59 23.70
CA LYS A 185 6.79 5.80 24.48
C LYS A 185 7.22 4.60 23.65
N ALA A 186 8.45 4.63 23.14
CA ALA A 186 9.03 3.54 22.38
C ALA A 186 9.51 2.41 23.30
N SER A 187 9.26 1.16 22.90
CA SER A 187 9.91 -0.04 23.40
C SER A 187 10.42 -0.86 22.21
N ASP A 188 11.15 -1.93 22.49
CA ASP A 188 11.63 -2.86 21.46
C ASP A 188 10.48 -3.68 20.82
N GLU A 189 9.29 -3.68 21.44
CA GLU A 189 8.13 -4.45 20.95
C GLU A 189 7.09 -3.60 20.22
N TYR A 190 6.91 -2.33 20.62
CA TYR A 190 5.92 -1.43 20.04
C TYR A 190 6.14 0.03 20.45
N LEU A 191 5.45 0.94 19.76
CA LEU A 191 5.31 2.34 20.15
C LEU A 191 3.99 2.56 20.87
N LYS A 192 4.02 2.96 22.14
CA LYS A 192 2.80 3.27 22.90
C LYS A 192 2.39 4.74 22.72
N ILE A 193 1.12 4.96 22.38
CA ILE A 193 0.49 6.29 22.26
C ILE A 193 -0.80 6.30 23.07
N GLY A 194 -0.79 6.98 24.22
CA GLY A 194 -1.92 6.99 25.14
C GLY A 194 -2.33 5.56 25.56
N ASN A 195 -3.55 5.16 25.19
CA ASN A 195 -4.11 3.84 25.50
C ASN A 195 -3.98 2.81 24.37
N ARG A 196 -3.33 3.19 23.26
CA ARG A 196 -3.07 2.33 22.09
C ARG A 196 -1.59 2.08 21.93
N VAL A 197 -1.26 1.09 21.11
CA VAL A 197 0.09 0.86 20.62
C VAL A 197 0.08 0.80 19.11
N ILE A 198 1.22 1.11 18.51
CA ILE A 198 1.54 0.85 17.11
C ILE A 198 2.67 -0.16 17.11
N ARG A 199 2.51 -1.24 16.36
CA ARG A 199 3.56 -2.25 16.18
C ARG A 199 3.84 -2.44 14.70
N SER A 200 5.12 -2.49 14.35
CA SER A 200 5.64 -2.85 13.05
C SER A 200 5.75 -4.37 12.95
N TYR A 201 5.24 -4.93 11.86
CA TYR A 201 5.39 -6.33 11.46
C TYR A 201 6.06 -6.37 10.08
N PRO A 202 7.40 -6.36 10.00
CA PRO A 202 8.13 -6.58 8.76
C PRO A 202 7.89 -7.99 8.24
N LEU A 203 7.60 -8.12 6.95
CA LEU A 203 7.29 -9.42 6.33
C LEU A 203 8.53 -10.30 6.18
N VAL A 204 9.71 -9.69 6.02
CA VAL A 204 10.96 -10.41 5.74
C VAL A 204 11.96 -10.10 6.83
N ASP A 205 12.52 -11.16 7.40
CA ASP A 205 13.73 -11.09 8.22
C ASP A 205 14.94 -11.18 7.29
N ILE A 206 15.93 -10.31 7.47
CA ILE A 206 17.15 -10.32 6.64
C ILE A 206 18.06 -11.48 7.03
N ASP A 207 17.99 -11.93 8.29
CA ASP A 207 18.78 -13.05 8.77
C ASP A 207 18.19 -14.39 8.32
N GLU A 208 16.86 -14.47 8.23
CA GLU A 208 16.13 -15.66 7.77
C GLU A 208 15.06 -15.29 6.72
N ILE A 209 15.46 -15.22 5.44
CA ILE A 209 14.53 -14.99 4.34
C ILE A 209 13.70 -16.26 4.11
N ASN A 210 12.57 -16.34 4.83
CA ASN A 210 11.57 -17.41 4.73
C ASN A 210 10.40 -16.94 3.87
N LEU A 211 10.67 -16.72 2.59
CA LEU A 211 9.68 -16.45 1.56
C LEU A 211 9.37 -17.72 0.75
N PRO A 212 8.16 -17.85 0.18
CA PRO A 212 7.84 -18.99 -0.67
C PRO A 212 8.70 -18.97 -1.95
N SER A 213 9.06 -20.15 -2.45
CA SER A 213 9.87 -20.30 -3.67
C SER A 213 9.20 -19.78 -4.94
N MET A 214 7.87 -19.63 -4.92
CA MET A 214 7.08 -19.03 -6.00
C MET A 214 6.04 -18.09 -5.39
N VAL A 215 6.02 -16.86 -5.88
CA VAL A 215 5.01 -15.84 -5.52
C VAL A 215 4.26 -15.47 -6.78
N LYS A 216 2.95 -15.25 -6.65
CA LYS A 216 2.08 -14.81 -7.75
C LYS A 216 1.42 -13.47 -7.39
N PRO A 217 0.96 -12.68 -8.37
CA PRO A 217 0.23 -11.43 -8.14
C PRO A 217 -1.01 -11.56 -7.24
N TYR A 218 -1.61 -12.76 -7.21
CA TYR A 218 -2.82 -13.09 -6.47
C TYR A 218 -2.75 -14.54 -5.96
N THR A 219 -3.61 -14.86 -4.99
CA THR A 219 -3.88 -16.22 -4.52
C THR A 219 -5.34 -16.59 -4.77
N GLN A 220 -5.72 -17.84 -4.50
CA GLN A 220 -7.08 -18.33 -4.68
C GLN A 220 -7.70 -18.69 -3.35
N MET A 221 -8.90 -18.18 -3.08
CA MET A 221 -9.72 -18.59 -1.96
C MET A 221 -10.94 -19.39 -2.46
N SER A 222 -11.34 -20.42 -1.74
CA SER A 222 -12.55 -21.18 -2.05
C SER A 222 -13.76 -20.55 -1.38
N VAL A 223 -14.73 -20.09 -2.17
CA VAL A 223 -16.02 -19.60 -1.68
C VAL A 223 -17.10 -20.52 -2.23
N ASN A 224 -17.77 -21.26 -1.34
CA ASN A 224 -18.79 -22.26 -1.71
C ASN A 224 -18.31 -23.27 -2.77
N GLY A 225 -17.03 -23.64 -2.74
CA GLY A 225 -16.42 -24.58 -3.70
C GLY A 225 -15.88 -23.94 -4.99
N TYR A 226 -16.06 -22.64 -5.20
CA TYR A 226 -15.50 -21.91 -6.33
C TYR A 226 -14.20 -21.22 -5.94
N ALA A 227 -13.16 -21.37 -6.77
CA ALA A 227 -11.93 -20.64 -6.60
C ALA A 227 -12.10 -19.19 -7.09
N ILE A 228 -11.90 -18.23 -6.19
CA ILE A 228 -11.96 -16.79 -6.47
C ILE A 228 -10.56 -16.21 -6.26
N ALA A 229 -10.09 -15.41 -7.21
CA ALA A 229 -8.83 -14.69 -7.09
C ALA A 229 -8.94 -13.63 -5.98
N THR A 230 -7.98 -13.61 -5.08
CA THR A 230 -7.89 -12.64 -3.97
C THR A 230 -6.46 -12.19 -3.79
N ASP A 231 -6.27 -10.98 -3.26
CA ASP A 231 -4.95 -10.49 -2.87
C ASP A 231 -4.31 -11.39 -1.79
N LEU A 232 -2.98 -11.51 -1.81
CA LEU A 232 -2.22 -12.24 -0.78
C LEU A 232 -2.51 -11.67 0.62
N PHE A 233 -2.74 -10.36 0.72
CA PHE A 233 -2.95 -9.64 1.96
C PHE A 233 -4.39 -9.16 2.14
N SER A 234 -5.37 -9.80 1.49
CA SER A 234 -6.79 -9.45 1.63
C SER A 234 -7.29 -9.47 3.09
N PHE A 235 -6.65 -10.28 3.94
CA PHE A 235 -6.90 -10.37 5.38
C PHE A 235 -6.64 -9.06 6.16
N LEU A 236 -5.88 -8.10 5.61
CA LEU A 236 -5.59 -6.83 6.28
C LEU A 236 -6.87 -6.01 6.59
N THR A 237 -7.93 -6.21 5.81
CA THR A 237 -9.23 -5.57 6.06
C THR A 237 -9.95 -6.06 7.32
N GLN A 238 -9.51 -7.22 7.85
CA GLN A 238 -10.20 -7.99 8.90
C GLN A 238 -9.33 -8.22 10.15
N VAL A 239 -8.24 -7.47 10.31
CA VAL A 239 -7.39 -7.58 11.50
C VAL A 239 -8.22 -7.28 12.75
N PRO A 240 -8.38 -8.25 13.68
CA PRO A 240 -9.28 -8.11 14.81
C PRO A 240 -8.75 -7.06 15.79
N PHE A 241 -9.65 -6.29 16.42
CA PHE A 241 -9.32 -5.25 17.42
C PHE A 241 -8.45 -4.09 16.92
N SER A 242 -8.04 -4.10 15.65
CA SER A 242 -7.27 -3.01 15.08
C SER A 242 -8.17 -1.85 14.68
N ASP A 243 -7.76 -0.63 15.02
CA ASP A 243 -8.39 0.60 14.56
C ASP A 243 -7.76 1.15 13.28
N CYS A 244 -6.51 0.79 13.00
CA CYS A 244 -5.82 1.16 11.77
C CYS A 244 -4.67 0.21 11.44
N VAL A 245 -4.55 -0.15 10.17
CA VAL A 245 -3.41 -0.84 9.59
C VAL A 245 -2.85 0.03 8.47
N VAL A 246 -1.54 0.26 8.45
CA VAL A 246 -0.84 0.85 7.31
C VAL A 246 0.11 -0.19 6.75
N PHE A 247 -0.12 -0.62 5.52
CA PHE A 247 0.83 -1.49 4.82
C PHE A 247 1.78 -0.64 3.98
N ASN A 248 3.01 -0.48 4.47
CA ASN A 248 4.07 0.27 3.84
C ASN A 248 4.92 -0.67 2.96
N GLN A 249 4.88 -0.46 1.65
CA GLN A 249 5.56 -1.26 0.64
C GLN A 249 6.59 -0.37 -0.07
N VAL A 250 7.88 -0.70 0.05
CA VAL A 250 8.96 0.12 -0.50
C VAL A 250 9.81 -0.71 -1.44
N VAL A 251 10.14 -0.12 -2.59
CA VAL A 251 11.05 -0.66 -3.59
C VAL A 251 12.03 0.44 -3.98
N GLN A 252 13.30 0.29 -3.60
CA GLN A 252 14.40 1.15 -4.05
C GLN A 252 15.07 0.52 -5.27
N ILE A 253 15.38 1.34 -6.27
CA ILE A 253 16.03 0.92 -7.51
C ILE A 253 17.52 1.32 -7.46
N PRO A 254 18.41 0.44 -7.00
CA PRO A 254 19.85 0.70 -6.90
C PRO A 254 20.56 0.68 -8.26
N GLU A 255 21.84 1.08 -8.27
CA GLU A 255 22.74 0.91 -9.41
C GLU A 255 22.91 -0.58 -9.79
N GLN A 256 22.35 -0.96 -10.94
CA GLN A 256 22.27 -2.35 -11.40
C GLN A 256 23.65 -2.93 -11.71
N ARG A 257 24.50 -2.16 -12.42
CA ARG A 257 25.84 -2.61 -12.84
C ARG A 257 26.73 -2.99 -11.64
N LYS A 258 26.63 -2.24 -10.55
CA LYS A 258 27.41 -2.48 -9.32
C LYS A 258 26.94 -3.75 -8.63
N LEU A 259 25.62 -3.97 -8.55
CA LEU A 259 25.04 -5.18 -7.96
C LEU A 259 25.34 -6.43 -8.77
N LEU A 260 25.20 -6.38 -10.10
CA LEU A 260 25.53 -7.49 -10.98
C LEU A 260 26.98 -7.95 -10.79
N ARG A 261 27.93 -7.00 -10.70
CA ARG A 261 29.34 -7.32 -10.40
C ARG A 261 29.52 -7.96 -9.02
N LYS A 262 28.78 -7.50 -8.01
CA LYS A 262 28.80 -8.07 -6.65
C LYS A 262 28.28 -9.51 -6.64
N LEU A 263 27.18 -9.77 -7.34
CA LEU A 263 26.57 -11.10 -7.49
C LEU A 263 27.49 -12.05 -8.27
N GLN A 264 28.04 -11.62 -9.41
CA GLN A 264 29.03 -12.39 -10.17
C GLN A 264 30.27 -12.74 -9.33
N GLY A 265 30.76 -11.78 -8.53
CA GLY A 265 31.84 -12.02 -7.59
C GLY A 265 31.47 -13.01 -6.47
N LYS A 266 30.21 -12.99 -6.00
CA LYS A 266 29.67 -13.95 -5.03
C LYS A 266 29.59 -15.36 -5.64
N ALA A 267 29.05 -15.51 -6.86
CA ALA A 267 28.99 -16.78 -7.59
C ALA A 267 30.39 -17.39 -7.81
N LYS A 268 31.38 -16.58 -8.22
CA LYS A 268 32.77 -17.05 -8.38
C LYS A 268 33.38 -17.56 -7.08
N ARG A 269 33.13 -16.88 -5.96
CA ARG A 269 33.62 -17.29 -4.62
C ARG A 269 33.01 -18.62 -4.20
N HIS A 270 31.70 -18.79 -4.29
CA HIS A 270 31.04 -20.06 -4.00
C HIS A 270 31.54 -21.19 -4.93
N GLY A 271 31.74 -20.91 -6.22
CA GLY A 271 32.29 -21.89 -7.16
C GLY A 271 33.73 -22.33 -6.85
N SER A 272 34.53 -21.48 -6.21
CA SER A 272 35.92 -21.80 -5.81
C SER A 272 36.02 -22.68 -4.56
N MET A 273 34.93 -22.84 -3.80
CA MET A 273 34.86 -23.65 -2.58
C MET A 273 33.81 -24.76 -2.77
N PRO A 274 34.17 -25.92 -3.35
CA PRO A 274 33.21 -26.92 -3.78
C PRO A 274 32.68 -27.76 -2.61
N ASP A 275 31.67 -27.25 -1.91
CA ASP A 275 30.77 -28.01 -1.07
C ASP A 275 29.35 -28.04 -1.71
N PRO A 276 28.47 -28.97 -1.31
CA PRO A 276 27.11 -29.04 -1.86
C PRO A 276 26.31 -27.75 -1.68
N SER A 277 26.47 -27.03 -0.55
CA SER A 277 25.74 -25.79 -0.28
C SER A 277 26.19 -24.65 -1.21
N ASN A 278 27.50 -24.47 -1.40
CA ASN A 278 28.00 -23.45 -2.33
C ASN A 278 27.64 -23.75 -3.79
N LYS A 279 27.50 -25.03 -4.17
CA LYS A 279 27.02 -25.38 -5.52
C LYS A 279 25.59 -24.91 -5.76
N ILE A 280 24.70 -25.11 -4.78
CA ILE A 280 23.31 -24.65 -4.85
C ILE A 280 23.29 -23.12 -4.89
N ALA A 281 23.96 -22.45 -3.94
CA ALA A 281 24.00 -21.00 -3.89
C ALA A 281 24.58 -20.37 -5.18
N LYS A 282 25.55 -21.04 -5.82
CA LYS A 282 26.07 -20.62 -7.12
C LYS A 282 25.00 -20.75 -8.20
N ALA A 283 24.32 -21.89 -8.29
CA ALA A 283 23.27 -22.14 -9.28
C ALA A 283 22.13 -21.12 -9.14
N ASP A 284 21.69 -20.83 -7.92
CA ASP A 284 20.63 -19.83 -7.66
C ASP A 284 21.05 -18.42 -8.12
N ILE A 285 22.31 -18.03 -7.86
CA ILE A 285 22.82 -16.73 -8.32
C ILE A 285 22.92 -16.70 -9.86
N GLU A 286 23.35 -17.79 -10.49
CA GLU A 286 23.43 -17.88 -11.95
C GLU A 286 22.04 -17.80 -12.59
N GLU A 287 21.02 -18.46 -12.02
CA GLU A 287 19.62 -18.36 -12.48
C GLU A 287 19.09 -16.92 -12.40
N VAL A 288 19.36 -16.22 -11.30
CA VAL A 288 18.98 -14.80 -11.16
C VAL A 288 19.70 -13.94 -12.21
N LEU A 289 20.99 -14.16 -12.45
CA LEU A 289 21.76 -13.41 -13.45
C LEU A 289 21.26 -13.66 -14.87
N ASP A 290 20.88 -14.90 -15.20
CA ASP A 290 20.34 -15.26 -16.50
C ASP A 290 18.95 -14.62 -16.71
N ARG A 291 18.09 -14.65 -15.69
CA ARG A 291 16.77 -14.01 -15.73
C ARG A 291 16.86 -12.50 -15.94
N LEU A 292 17.81 -11.83 -15.28
CA LEU A 292 18.07 -10.40 -15.49
C LEU A 292 18.52 -10.08 -16.92
N ALA A 293 19.26 -10.99 -17.57
CA ALA A 293 19.72 -10.81 -18.94
C ALA A 293 18.60 -11.02 -19.98
N VAL A 294 17.62 -11.86 -19.68
CA VAL A 294 16.51 -12.22 -20.60
C VAL A 294 15.30 -11.31 -20.43
N ASP A 295 14.81 -11.13 -19.20
CA ASP A 295 13.49 -10.56 -18.92
C ASP A 295 13.50 -9.03 -18.73
N SER A 296 14.67 -8.37 -18.83
CA SER A 296 14.85 -6.93 -18.55
C SER A 296 14.26 -6.49 -17.20
N THR A 297 14.27 -7.38 -16.21
CA THR A 297 13.86 -7.12 -14.82
C THR A 297 14.96 -6.37 -14.06
N LEU A 298 14.58 -5.66 -13.00
CA LEU A 298 15.52 -4.90 -12.18
C LEU A 298 15.78 -5.64 -10.86
N LEU A 299 17.02 -5.58 -10.38
CA LEU A 299 17.32 -5.88 -8.99
C LEU A 299 16.89 -4.70 -8.12
N VAL A 300 16.10 -4.98 -7.08
CA VAL A 300 15.56 -3.94 -6.20
C VAL A 300 15.77 -4.30 -4.74
N TYR A 301 15.95 -3.27 -3.92
CA TYR A 301 15.92 -3.40 -2.47
C TYR A 301 14.51 -3.12 -1.98
N SER A 302 13.92 -4.07 -1.25
CA SER A 302 12.52 -3.99 -0.84
C SER A 302 12.37 -4.03 0.68
N ASN A 303 11.36 -3.33 1.18
CA ASN A 303 10.84 -3.47 2.54
C ASN A 303 9.32 -3.54 2.47
N PHE A 304 8.74 -4.49 3.20
CA PHE A 304 7.31 -4.61 3.37
C PHE A 304 7.02 -4.64 4.87
N ASN A 305 6.35 -3.62 5.37
CA ASN A 305 6.08 -3.45 6.80
C ASN A 305 4.60 -3.16 7.04
N MET A 306 3.96 -3.95 7.90
CA MET A 306 2.59 -3.68 8.36
C MET A 306 2.66 -2.95 9.70
N LEU A 307 2.28 -1.68 9.73
CA LEU A 307 2.09 -0.92 10.97
C LEU A 307 0.65 -1.13 11.44
N VAL A 308 0.47 -1.68 12.63
CA VAL A 308 -0.87 -1.98 13.16
C VAL A 308 -1.07 -1.27 14.49
N SER A 309 -2.15 -0.49 14.57
CA SER A 309 -2.63 0.09 15.82
C SER A 309 -3.71 -0.78 16.43
N CYS A 310 -3.62 -0.96 17.76
CA CYS A 310 -4.65 -1.62 18.57
C CYS A 310 -4.54 -1.20 20.05
N PRO A 311 -5.55 -1.52 20.89
CA PRO A 311 -5.43 -1.39 22.34
C PRO A 311 -4.29 -2.23 22.91
N VAL A 312 -3.66 -1.74 23.98
CA VAL A 312 -2.49 -2.40 24.62
C VAL A 312 -2.79 -3.86 25.04
N ASP A 313 -4.01 -4.15 25.50
CA ASP A 313 -4.42 -5.50 25.94
C ASP A 313 -4.72 -6.45 24.77
N LYS A 314 -4.74 -5.95 23.53
CA LYS A 314 -5.07 -6.72 22.31
C LYS A 314 -3.88 -6.99 21.40
N VAL A 315 -2.67 -6.60 21.79
CA VAL A 315 -1.46 -6.82 20.98
C VAL A 315 -1.24 -8.29 20.68
N THR A 316 -1.33 -9.16 21.68
CA THR A 316 -1.12 -10.61 21.50
C THR A 316 -2.08 -11.23 20.48
N PRO A 317 -3.42 -11.10 20.60
CA PRO A 317 -4.33 -11.68 19.61
C PRO A 317 -4.18 -11.08 18.21
N VAL A 318 -3.84 -9.79 18.09
CA VAL A 318 -3.52 -9.14 16.81
C VAL A 318 -2.29 -9.79 16.17
N THR A 319 -1.19 -9.90 16.93
CA THR A 319 0.05 -10.55 16.48
C THR A 319 -0.22 -11.98 16.03
N SER A 320 -0.91 -12.79 16.85
CA SER A 320 -1.21 -14.18 16.50
C SER A 320 -2.05 -14.30 15.23
N TYR A 321 -3.00 -13.38 15.00
CA TYR A 321 -3.79 -13.35 13.78
C TYR A 321 -2.91 -13.08 12.55
N LEU A 322 -2.05 -12.06 12.61
CA LEU A 322 -1.15 -11.69 11.52
C LEU A 322 -0.13 -12.80 11.23
N GLU A 323 0.50 -13.36 12.26
CA GLU A 323 1.43 -14.50 12.11
C GLU A 323 0.75 -15.70 11.45
N THR A 324 -0.47 -16.03 11.87
CA THR A 324 -1.23 -17.14 11.25
C THR A 324 -1.53 -16.85 9.79
N LYS A 325 -1.98 -15.63 9.45
CA LYS A 325 -2.32 -15.26 8.07
C LYS A 325 -1.10 -15.14 7.15
N LEU A 326 0.01 -14.63 7.66
CA LEU A 326 1.28 -14.63 6.92
C LEU A 326 1.80 -16.06 6.70
N TYR A 327 1.68 -16.93 7.71
CA TYR A 327 2.06 -18.34 7.57
C TYR A 327 1.20 -19.08 6.53
N GLU A 328 -0.11 -18.81 6.47
CA GLU A 328 -1.00 -19.30 5.39
C GLU A 328 -0.53 -18.87 3.98
N CYS A 329 0.15 -17.72 3.89
CA CYS A 329 0.76 -17.22 2.65
C CYS A 329 2.18 -17.77 2.40
N GLY A 330 2.70 -18.63 3.28
CA GLY A 330 4.07 -19.14 3.22
C GLY A 330 5.14 -18.13 3.63
N ILE A 331 4.76 -17.07 4.36
CA ILE A 331 5.65 -16.01 4.83
C ILE A 331 5.83 -16.17 6.35
N MET A 332 7.07 -16.26 6.82
CA MET A 332 7.33 -16.16 8.25
C MET A 332 7.76 -14.73 8.59
N PRO A 333 6.94 -13.96 9.33
CA PRO A 333 7.31 -12.60 9.71
C PRO A 333 8.55 -12.60 10.61
N SER A 334 9.33 -11.51 10.56
CA SER A 334 10.48 -11.36 11.45
C SER A 334 10.02 -11.33 12.91
N LYS A 335 10.66 -12.17 13.74
CA LYS A 335 10.48 -12.15 15.20
C LYS A 335 11.36 -11.10 15.88
N SER A 336 12.27 -10.49 15.13
CA SER A 336 13.42 -9.70 15.60
C SER A 336 13.31 -8.21 15.24
N ALA A 337 12.10 -7.67 15.08
CA ALA A 337 11.89 -6.25 14.84
C ALA A 337 12.12 -5.42 16.13
N TYR A 338 13.35 -5.41 16.64
CA TYR A 338 13.75 -4.67 17.85
C TYR A 338 13.83 -3.14 17.61
N ASN A 339 13.81 -2.71 16.34
CA ASN A 339 13.94 -1.32 15.88
C ASN A 339 12.58 -0.68 15.53
N GLN A 340 11.59 -0.83 16.43
CA GLN A 340 10.21 -0.39 16.19
C GLN A 340 10.07 1.10 15.88
N LEU A 341 10.88 1.93 16.53
CA LEU A 341 10.86 3.38 16.32
C LEU A 341 11.44 3.75 14.96
N GLU A 342 12.55 3.13 14.58
CA GLU A 342 13.20 3.30 13.29
C GLU A 342 12.26 2.86 12.16
N LEU A 343 11.72 1.64 12.22
CA LEU A 343 10.77 1.12 11.21
C LEU A 343 9.55 2.02 11.04
N PHE A 344 9.00 2.55 12.14
CA PHE A 344 7.90 3.51 12.10
C PHE A 344 8.30 4.82 11.41
N THR A 345 9.47 5.36 11.77
CA THR A 345 10.01 6.62 11.24
C THR A 345 10.35 6.51 9.75
N ASP A 346 10.91 5.37 9.33
CA ASP A 346 11.29 5.09 7.95
C ASP A 346 10.06 4.81 7.08
N SER A 347 8.95 4.36 7.68
CA SER A 347 7.67 4.18 7.02
C SER A 347 6.93 5.49 6.75
N PHE A 348 7.42 6.66 7.18
CA PHE A 348 6.78 7.93 6.81
C PHE A 348 6.78 8.14 5.28
N PRO A 349 5.79 8.87 4.74
CA PRO A 349 5.74 9.14 3.32
C PRO A 349 6.98 9.91 2.86
N GLY A 350 7.66 9.43 1.81
CA GLY A 350 8.87 10.06 1.27
C GLY A 350 10.17 9.67 1.99
N ASN A 351 10.10 8.86 3.05
CA ASN A 351 11.28 8.37 3.77
C ASN A 351 11.79 7.00 3.26
N ALA A 352 11.46 6.65 2.02
CA ALA A 352 11.84 5.36 1.42
C ALA A 352 13.35 5.06 1.48
N TYR A 353 14.23 6.08 1.50
CA TYR A 353 15.69 5.94 1.62
C TYR A 353 16.24 6.05 3.06
N ALA A 354 15.35 6.13 4.05
CA ALA A 354 15.73 6.15 5.46
C ALA A 354 16.06 4.75 6.01
N PHE A 355 15.37 3.71 5.50
CA PHE A 355 15.59 2.31 5.85
C PHE A 355 17.06 1.91 5.82
N ASN A 356 17.48 1.12 6.80
CA ASN A 356 18.85 0.65 6.86
C ASN A 356 19.10 -0.45 5.79
N PRO A 357 20.08 -0.26 4.89
CA PRO A 357 20.39 -1.25 3.86
C PRO A 357 20.87 -2.60 4.37
N ASP A 358 21.37 -2.68 5.61
CA ASP A 358 21.96 -3.91 6.15
C ASP A 358 20.95 -4.82 6.86
N TYR A 359 19.86 -4.27 7.43
CA TYR A 359 18.89 -5.05 8.20
C TYR A 359 17.40 -4.72 7.96
N ASP A 360 17.07 -3.67 7.20
CA ASP A 360 15.65 -3.38 6.87
C ASP A 360 15.29 -3.68 5.40
N LEU A 361 16.29 -3.73 4.50
CA LEU A 361 16.09 -3.95 3.07
C LEU A 361 16.65 -5.28 2.58
N PHE A 362 15.83 -6.09 1.92
CA PHE A 362 16.29 -7.31 1.25
C PHE A 362 16.35 -7.13 -0.26
N LEU A 363 17.29 -7.83 -0.90
CA LEU A 363 17.50 -7.78 -2.36
C LEU A 363 16.65 -8.84 -3.06
N THR A 364 15.85 -8.44 -4.05
CA THR A 364 15.04 -9.35 -4.87
C THR A 364 14.87 -8.81 -6.29
N LEU A 365 14.17 -9.56 -7.14
CA LEU A 365 13.76 -9.11 -8.47
C LEU A 365 12.50 -8.23 -8.38
N SER A 366 12.41 -7.24 -9.26
CA SER A 366 11.29 -6.28 -9.26
C SER A 366 9.93 -6.94 -9.47
N ASP A 367 9.83 -7.96 -10.31
CA ASP A 367 8.59 -8.72 -10.54
C ASP A 367 8.13 -9.46 -9.29
N ALA A 368 9.06 -10.12 -8.59
CA ALA A 368 8.78 -10.80 -7.32
C ALA A 368 8.38 -9.81 -6.21
N ALA A 369 9.04 -8.65 -6.12
CA ALA A 369 8.68 -7.61 -5.16
C ALA A 369 7.24 -7.11 -5.37
N LEU A 370 6.85 -6.85 -6.63
CA LEU A 370 5.52 -6.33 -6.95
C LEU A 370 4.38 -7.34 -6.67
N CYS A 371 4.68 -8.64 -6.62
CA CYS A 371 3.70 -9.63 -6.18
C CYS A 371 3.22 -9.36 -4.75
N PHE A 372 4.06 -8.79 -3.88
CA PHE A 372 3.71 -8.46 -2.49
C PHE A 372 3.04 -7.08 -2.31
N PHE A 373 2.80 -6.33 -3.38
CA PHE A 373 2.04 -5.09 -3.28
C PHE A 373 0.56 -5.41 -3.07
N PHE A 374 -0.13 -4.67 -2.21
CA PHE A 374 -1.58 -4.82 -2.04
C PHE A 374 -2.33 -4.18 -3.22
N LYS A 375 -3.37 -4.85 -3.73
CA LYS A 375 -3.98 -4.51 -5.03
C LYS A 375 -5.48 -4.26 -4.98
N GLU A 376 -6.10 -4.42 -3.81
CA GLU A 376 -7.55 -4.42 -3.64
C GLU A 376 -8.11 -3.06 -3.18
N HIS A 377 -9.33 -2.73 -3.60
CA HIS A 377 -10.17 -1.68 -3.04
C HIS A 377 -11.59 -2.22 -2.75
N LEU A 378 -12.32 -1.50 -1.91
CA LEU A 378 -13.70 -1.83 -1.56
C LEU A 378 -14.68 -1.31 -2.60
N LYS A 379 -15.83 -1.99 -2.77
CA LYS A 379 -16.91 -1.49 -3.62
C LYS A 379 -17.45 -0.18 -3.04
N GLY A 380 -17.28 0.91 -3.79
CA GLY A 380 -17.87 2.20 -3.48
C GLY A 380 -19.24 2.40 -4.11
N SER A 381 -19.94 3.44 -3.67
CA SER A 381 -21.17 3.92 -4.28
C SER A 381 -20.93 4.43 -5.70
N GLU A 382 -21.85 4.10 -6.60
CA GLU A 382 -21.83 4.58 -7.98
C GLU A 382 -22.40 6.00 -8.06
N GLU A 383 -21.74 6.86 -8.85
CA GLU A 383 -22.26 8.18 -9.22
C GLU A 383 -23.35 7.98 -10.29
N THR A 384 -24.61 7.91 -9.88
CA THR A 384 -25.76 7.66 -10.76
C THR A 384 -26.98 8.47 -10.33
N PRO A 385 -27.82 8.94 -11.28
CA PRO A 385 -29.13 9.50 -10.95
C PRO A 385 -30.12 8.44 -10.46
N LEU A 386 -29.86 7.15 -10.74
CA LEU A 386 -30.68 6.03 -10.25
C LEU A 386 -30.13 5.51 -8.91
N THR A 387 -30.54 6.14 -7.81
CA THR A 387 -30.00 5.84 -6.48
C THR A 387 -30.70 4.65 -5.81
N THR A 388 -30.34 3.43 -6.23
CA THR A 388 -30.78 2.21 -5.54
C THR A 388 -29.71 1.75 -4.55
N TYR A 389 -30.05 1.64 -3.27
CA TYR A 389 -29.10 1.27 -2.22
C TYR A 389 -29.21 -0.20 -1.84
N TYR A 390 -28.07 -0.89 -1.86
CA TYR A 390 -27.91 -2.24 -1.33
C TYR A 390 -26.92 -2.24 -0.19
N THR A 391 -27.05 -3.21 0.71
CA THR A 391 -26.08 -3.39 1.80
C THR A 391 -24.87 -4.16 1.28
N ASP A 392 -23.68 -3.60 1.45
CA ASP A 392 -22.42 -4.26 1.14
C ASP A 392 -22.06 -5.34 2.18
N ARG A 393 -20.89 -5.95 2.02
CA ARG A 393 -20.41 -6.99 2.95
C ARG A 393 -19.94 -6.45 4.30
N GLN A 394 -19.74 -5.14 4.43
CA GLN A 394 -19.45 -4.48 5.71
C GLN A 394 -20.73 -4.05 6.44
N GLY A 395 -21.91 -4.23 5.82
CA GLY A 395 -23.19 -3.87 6.43
C GLY A 395 -23.59 -2.41 6.21
N LEU A 396 -23.03 -1.75 5.18
CA LEU A 396 -23.27 -0.35 4.82
C LEU A 396 -24.06 -0.21 3.51
N PRO A 397 -24.88 0.84 3.35
CA PRO A 397 -25.61 1.07 2.13
C PRO A 397 -24.66 1.63 1.06
N VAL A 398 -24.68 1.00 -0.10
CA VAL A 398 -23.89 1.35 -1.29
C VAL A 398 -24.86 1.60 -2.44
N CYS A 399 -24.70 2.75 -3.10
CA CYS A 399 -25.50 3.11 -4.26
C CYS A 399 -25.06 2.28 -5.47
N ILE A 400 -26.00 1.61 -6.12
CA ILE A 400 -25.77 0.77 -7.31
C ILE A 400 -26.76 1.17 -8.39
N ASP A 401 -26.23 1.45 -9.58
CA ASP A 401 -27.04 1.55 -10.78
C ASP A 401 -27.36 0.13 -11.29
N ILE A 402 -28.55 -0.36 -10.95
CA ILE A 402 -29.04 -1.67 -11.40
C ILE A 402 -29.22 -1.76 -12.93
N THR A 403 -29.26 -0.63 -13.64
CA THR A 403 -29.33 -0.60 -15.11
C THR A 403 -27.94 -0.76 -15.74
N GLY A 404 -26.90 -0.32 -15.04
CA GLY A 404 -25.55 -0.14 -15.57
C GLY A 404 -25.45 0.90 -16.69
N LYS A 405 -26.46 1.75 -16.90
CA LYS A 405 -26.58 2.68 -18.04
C LYS A 405 -26.62 4.15 -17.63
N GLU A 406 -27.21 4.45 -16.48
CA GLU A 406 -27.49 5.80 -16.02
C GLU A 406 -26.31 6.37 -15.22
N GLY A 407 -25.48 5.51 -14.64
CA GLY A 407 -24.26 5.90 -13.94
C GLY A 407 -23.23 6.59 -14.83
N LYS A 408 -22.35 7.36 -14.18
CA LYS A 408 -21.18 7.98 -14.81
C LYS A 408 -20.29 6.97 -15.54
N VAL A 409 -20.19 5.76 -14.99
CA VAL A 409 -19.57 4.61 -15.64
C VAL A 409 -20.67 3.73 -16.22
N LYS A 410 -20.75 3.67 -17.55
CA LYS A 410 -21.73 2.85 -18.27
C LYS A 410 -21.16 1.46 -18.52
N MET A 411 -21.81 0.45 -17.95
CA MET A 411 -21.51 -0.96 -18.15
C MET A 411 -22.36 -1.58 -19.27
N THR A 412 -23.52 -0.99 -19.57
CA THR A 412 -24.41 -1.45 -20.63
C THR A 412 -24.91 -0.28 -21.49
N ASP A 413 -25.06 -0.51 -22.78
CA ASP A 413 -25.67 0.48 -23.69
C ASP A 413 -27.21 0.41 -23.64
N ASN A 414 -27.74 -0.79 -23.46
CA ASN A 414 -29.17 -1.08 -23.41
C ASN A 414 -29.49 -2.03 -22.25
N ALA A 415 -30.51 -1.67 -21.48
CA ALA A 415 -31.09 -2.50 -20.43
C ALA A 415 -32.58 -2.67 -20.70
N ASN A 416 -33.07 -3.92 -20.71
CA ASN A 416 -34.49 -4.23 -20.73
C ASN A 416 -34.90 -4.68 -19.32
N PHE A 417 -35.95 -4.07 -18.78
CA PHE A 417 -36.48 -4.43 -17.47
C PHE A 417 -37.62 -5.43 -17.60
N PHE A 418 -37.49 -6.58 -16.96
CA PHE A 418 -38.56 -7.56 -16.82
C PHE A 418 -38.93 -7.67 -15.34
N CYS A 419 -40.11 -7.17 -14.97
CA CYS A 419 -40.62 -7.25 -13.61
C CYS A 419 -41.60 -8.42 -13.50
N ILE A 420 -41.32 -9.39 -12.65
CA ILE A 420 -42.23 -10.49 -12.32
C ILE A 420 -42.74 -10.25 -10.90
N GLY A 421 -44.03 -9.96 -10.77
CA GLY A 421 -44.69 -9.87 -9.48
C GLY A 421 -45.68 -11.03 -9.25
N PRO A 422 -45.99 -11.38 -8.00
CA PRO A 422 -47.08 -12.30 -7.69
C PRO A 422 -48.43 -11.69 -8.12
N SER A 423 -49.46 -12.53 -8.28
CA SER A 423 -50.81 -12.09 -8.69
C SER A 423 -51.31 -10.91 -7.83
N GLY A 424 -51.71 -9.82 -8.49
CA GLY A 424 -52.21 -8.59 -7.85
C GLY A 424 -51.22 -7.42 -7.76
N SER A 425 -49.95 -7.62 -8.08
CA SER A 425 -48.90 -6.58 -8.05
C SER A 425 -49.05 -5.49 -9.12
N GLY A 426 -49.72 -5.76 -10.24
CA GLY A 426 -49.82 -4.82 -11.38
C GLY A 426 -50.59 -3.51 -11.12
N LYS A 427 -51.25 -3.33 -9.97
CA LYS A 427 -51.96 -2.08 -9.64
C LYS A 427 -51.07 -1.05 -8.91
N SER A 428 -49.93 -1.48 -8.36
CA SER A 428 -49.10 -0.64 -7.48
C SER A 428 -47.85 -0.09 -8.18
N PHE A 429 -47.63 -0.46 -9.44
CA PHE A 429 -46.42 -0.13 -10.23
C PHE A 429 -46.71 0.79 -11.42
N GLN A 430 -47.94 1.29 -11.55
CA GLN A 430 -48.33 2.18 -12.66
C GLN A 430 -48.07 3.64 -12.33
#